data_AF-D0W6K5-F1
#
_entry.id   AF-D0W6K5-F1
#
_cell.length_a   1.000
_cell.length_b   1.000
_cell.length_c   1.000
_cell.angle_alpha   90.00
_cell.angle_beta   90.00
_cell.angle_gamma   90.00
#
_symmetry.space_group_name_H-M   'P 1'
#
loop_
_entity.id
_entity.type
_entity.pdbx_description
1 polymer ?
#
loop_
_entity_poly.entity_id
_entity_poly.type
_entity_poly.pdbx_seq_one_letter_code
_entity_poly.pdbx_strand_id
1 'polypeptide(L)'
;MAQCESPVYIADILESVLSVIKNVDTGGKRARENFKQILKTEFIYAAAAVLKNKTKWEIPENTRNLDSDIICTYICEVFLKSHLLGNSFPMMRPREVKQMPEPVFDKVLFAEQRARQLEVIRTSKYIFAIAPYYTDDIPFSLRRFLSEDKLYTSYNRYYTAIHIPVRNITQNDALRFANGLKQILSLQSGVSWEIIDMMDRIEENYDKKALPLLFSPFPAQVERTQAIAARLDQFERLLGDTVLDPFYYCLTRMAKGEEDLKYIYIAFRQSFGGIFNSFENFRLLPALWMSRDVENMSDRMNAYISAMEDRRREILSIRQGKPEEEFSRKMVVCLTDLENCLEKHLEQFGPVSESIEACTAKLQEQPSFFNRLMKTNDKLNRQIDVLQKQSAAIHNEAYIEMNTLLYRHREVVSVHNRKADYAEKGKERIALFPRGLNGITKLPAAVLLPERPYHFDMKEVLHIFSRIPR
;
A
#
# COMPACT_ATOMS: atom_id res chain seq x y z
N MET A 1 12.43 -9.56 27.05
CA MET A 1 11.88 -8.18 27.16
C MET A 1 11.31 -7.86 28.54
N ALA A 2 10.46 -8.71 29.14
CA ALA A 2 9.83 -8.40 30.45
C ALA A 2 10.83 -8.01 31.57
N GLN A 3 11.98 -8.67 31.62
CA GLN A 3 13.03 -8.43 32.62
C GLN A 3 14.04 -7.33 32.23
N CYS A 4 14.02 -6.83 30.99
CA CYS A 4 14.98 -5.80 30.57
C CYS A 4 14.47 -4.43 30.96
N GLU A 5 15.26 -3.63 31.70
CA GLU A 5 14.86 -2.30 32.16
C GLU A 5 15.33 -1.17 31.20
N SER A 6 16.34 -1.42 30.37
CA SER A 6 16.87 -0.44 29.42
C SER A 6 15.98 -0.29 28.17
N PRO A 7 15.46 0.92 27.86
CA PRO A 7 14.68 1.16 26.65
C PRO A 7 15.51 0.99 25.37
N VAL A 8 16.82 1.22 25.42
CA VAL A 8 17.73 1.06 24.27
C VAL A 8 17.82 -0.42 23.87
N TYR A 9 18.00 -1.31 24.84
CA TYR A 9 18.06 -2.74 24.56
C TYR A 9 16.71 -3.30 24.08
N ILE A 10 15.60 -2.78 24.61
CA ILE A 10 14.26 -3.10 24.11
C ILE A 10 14.12 -2.66 22.64
N ALA A 11 14.57 -1.44 22.31
CA ALA A 11 14.59 -0.94 20.95
C ALA A 11 15.38 -1.86 20.01
N ASP A 12 16.57 -2.29 20.42
CA ASP A 12 17.40 -3.20 19.63
C ASP A 12 16.72 -4.55 19.38
N ILE A 13 16.10 -5.15 20.40
CA ILE A 13 15.37 -6.41 20.23
C ILE A 13 14.21 -6.23 19.23
N LEU A 14 13.39 -5.21 19.44
CA LEU A 14 12.19 -5.00 18.63
C LEU A 14 12.54 -4.72 17.16
N GLU A 15 13.47 -3.81 16.91
CA GLU A 15 13.93 -3.49 15.56
C GLU A 15 14.60 -4.69 14.89
N SER A 16 15.44 -5.43 15.62
CA SER A 16 16.15 -6.59 15.06
C SER A 16 15.20 -7.73 14.72
N VAL A 17 14.27 -8.09 15.62
CA VAL A 17 13.31 -9.17 15.35
C VAL A 17 12.39 -8.82 14.19
N LEU A 18 11.87 -7.60 14.13
CA LEU A 18 11.03 -7.17 13.01
C LEU A 18 11.80 -7.13 11.69
N SER A 19 13.07 -6.71 11.72
CA SER A 19 13.95 -6.76 10.55
C SER A 19 14.19 -8.20 10.08
N VAL A 20 14.47 -9.12 11.00
CA VAL A 20 14.62 -10.56 10.67
C VAL A 20 13.34 -11.09 10.05
N ILE A 21 12.18 -10.88 10.68
CA ILE A 21 10.89 -11.34 10.14
C ILE A 21 10.66 -10.77 8.74
N LYS A 22 10.91 -9.48 8.52
CA LYS A 22 10.77 -8.80 7.22
C LYS A 22 11.68 -9.41 6.15
N ASN A 23 12.91 -9.78 6.49
CA ASN A 23 13.94 -10.20 5.54
C ASN A 23 14.03 -11.73 5.35
N VAL A 24 13.22 -12.53 6.06
CA VAL A 24 13.13 -13.97 5.79
C VAL A 24 12.72 -14.19 4.34
N ASP A 25 13.57 -14.92 3.60
CA ASP A 25 13.27 -15.40 2.26
C ASP A 25 12.23 -16.52 2.31
N THR A 26 11.07 -16.25 1.74
CA THR A 26 9.96 -17.20 1.68
C THR A 26 10.04 -18.10 0.44
N GLY A 27 11.04 -17.90 -0.43
CA GLY A 27 11.21 -18.59 -1.70
C GLY A 27 10.02 -18.38 -2.65
N GLY A 28 9.32 -17.26 -2.50
CA GLY A 28 8.06 -16.97 -3.19
C GLY A 28 6.91 -17.91 -2.81
N LYS A 29 7.07 -18.78 -1.82
CA LYS A 29 6.04 -19.75 -1.42
C LYS A 29 4.98 -19.07 -0.57
N ARG A 30 3.77 -18.99 -1.10
CA ARG A 30 2.60 -18.36 -0.46
C ARG A 30 2.33 -18.77 0.98
N ALA A 31 2.41 -20.06 1.30
CA ALA A 31 2.18 -20.54 2.67
C ALA A 31 3.19 -19.95 3.67
N ARG A 32 4.44 -19.76 3.22
CA ARG A 32 5.51 -19.15 4.03
C ARG A 32 5.32 -17.65 4.15
N GLU A 33 4.90 -16.96 3.09
CA GLU A 33 4.59 -15.53 3.15
C GLU A 33 3.42 -15.24 4.11
N ASN A 34 2.35 -16.05 4.08
CA ASN A 34 1.26 -15.94 5.04
C ASN A 34 1.73 -16.18 6.48
N PHE A 35 2.58 -17.20 6.70
CA PHE A 35 3.12 -17.48 8.03
C PHE A 35 4.01 -16.34 8.54
N LYS A 36 4.81 -15.73 7.66
CA LYS A 36 5.63 -14.54 7.97
C LYS A 36 4.78 -13.36 8.43
N GLN A 37 3.65 -13.10 7.77
CA GLN A 37 2.72 -12.06 8.21
C GLN A 37 2.07 -12.38 9.56
N ILE A 38 1.64 -13.63 9.79
CA ILE A 38 1.08 -14.06 11.08
C ILE A 38 2.13 -13.89 12.18
N LEU A 39 3.35 -14.37 11.97
CA LEU A 39 4.45 -14.26 12.93
C LEU A 39 4.74 -12.80 13.30
N LYS A 40 4.77 -11.91 12.32
CA LYS A 40 4.92 -10.46 12.53
C LYS A 40 3.80 -9.93 13.44
N THR A 41 2.55 -10.23 13.12
CA THR A 41 1.38 -9.76 13.88
C THR A 41 1.38 -10.28 15.32
N GLU A 42 1.59 -11.59 15.52
CA GLU A 42 1.64 -12.21 16.85
C GLU A 42 2.81 -11.65 17.68
N PHE A 43 3.98 -11.47 17.08
CA PHE A 43 5.13 -10.86 17.75
C PHE A 43 4.81 -9.43 18.22
N ILE A 44 4.20 -8.61 17.35
CA ILE A 44 3.83 -7.23 17.69
C ILE A 44 2.82 -7.20 18.85
N TYR A 45 1.79 -8.05 18.82
CA TYR A 45 0.80 -8.10 19.89
C TYR A 45 1.40 -8.57 21.22
N ALA A 46 2.22 -9.62 21.19
CA ALA A 46 2.92 -10.11 22.38
C ALA A 46 3.87 -9.04 22.95
N ALA A 47 4.61 -8.34 22.09
CA ALA A 47 5.49 -7.26 22.50
C ALA A 47 4.73 -6.11 23.17
N ALA A 48 3.64 -5.65 22.54
CA ALA A 48 2.80 -4.58 23.10
C ALA A 48 2.20 -4.97 24.46
N ALA A 49 1.77 -6.23 24.63
CA ALA A 49 1.23 -6.72 25.89
C ALA A 49 2.28 -6.71 27.03
N VAL A 50 3.52 -7.11 26.73
CA VAL A 50 4.62 -7.07 27.71
C VAL A 50 4.96 -5.63 28.10
N LEU A 51 5.04 -4.72 27.13
CA LEU A 51 5.45 -3.33 27.36
C LEU A 51 4.38 -2.53 28.14
N LYS A 52 3.10 -2.76 27.86
CA LYS A 52 1.99 -2.10 28.60
C LYS A 52 1.97 -2.43 30.09
N ASN A 53 2.42 -3.63 30.46
CA ASN A 53 2.47 -4.07 31.86
C ASN A 53 3.80 -3.76 32.55
N LYS A 54 4.72 -3.06 31.87
CA LYS A 54 6.06 -2.80 32.38
C LYS A 54 6.08 -1.60 33.33
N THR A 55 6.53 -1.83 34.56
CA THR A 55 6.57 -0.82 35.62
C THR A 55 7.94 -0.21 35.88
N LYS A 56 9.04 -0.85 35.42
CA LYS A 56 10.41 -0.39 35.64
C LYS A 56 11.12 -0.08 34.34
N TRP A 57 11.73 1.11 34.26
CA TRP A 57 12.49 1.61 33.12
C TRP A 57 13.75 2.34 33.61
N GLU A 58 14.91 1.98 33.08
CA GLU A 58 16.17 2.69 33.27
C GLU A 58 16.35 3.71 32.15
N ILE A 59 15.77 4.89 32.34
CA ILE A 59 15.74 5.94 31.30
C ILE A 59 17.02 6.77 31.41
N PRO A 60 17.85 6.85 30.35
CA PRO A 60 19.00 7.73 30.34
C PRO A 60 18.61 9.20 30.46
N GLU A 61 19.52 10.02 31.01
CA GLU A 61 19.35 11.46 31.05
C GLU A 61 19.18 12.03 29.63
N ASN A 62 18.12 12.81 29.41
CA ASN A 62 17.76 13.32 28.11
C ASN A 62 17.19 14.75 28.23
N THR A 63 17.37 15.58 27.20
CA THR A 63 16.92 16.98 27.21
C THR A 63 15.48 17.16 26.76
N ARG A 64 14.87 16.08 26.26
CA ARG A 64 13.49 16.08 25.75
C ARG A 64 12.43 15.77 26.81
N ASN A 65 12.83 15.53 28.06
CA ASN A 65 11.96 15.06 29.15
C ASN A 65 11.20 13.78 28.77
N LEU A 66 11.85 12.85 28.09
CA LEU A 66 11.33 11.50 27.88
C LEU A 66 11.26 10.79 29.23
N ASP A 67 10.07 10.29 29.54
CA ASP A 67 9.79 9.40 30.66
C ASP A 67 9.28 8.04 30.16
N SER A 68 8.95 7.14 31.10
CA SER A 68 8.52 5.79 30.77
C SER A 68 7.19 5.76 30.02
N ASP A 69 6.30 6.73 30.29
CA ASP A 69 4.99 6.79 29.65
C ASP A 69 5.12 7.24 28.20
N ILE A 70 5.93 8.27 27.95
CA ILE A 70 6.22 8.78 26.60
C ILE A 70 6.92 7.70 25.77
N ILE A 71 7.94 7.04 26.33
CA ILE A 71 8.69 5.98 25.63
C ILE A 71 7.77 4.80 25.31
N CYS A 72 6.99 4.32 26.28
CA CYS A 72 6.07 3.20 26.07
C CYS A 72 4.98 3.55 25.06
N THR A 73 4.45 4.79 25.10
CA THR A 73 3.47 5.27 24.13
C THR A 73 4.07 5.34 22.73
N TYR A 74 5.29 5.84 22.57
CA TYR A 74 5.96 5.87 21.27
C TYR A 74 6.18 4.44 20.73
N ILE A 75 6.71 3.53 21.56
CA ILE A 75 6.92 2.14 21.12
C ILE A 75 5.61 1.48 20.71
N CYS A 76 4.57 1.57 21.54
CA CYS A 76 3.33 0.85 21.31
C CYS A 76 2.46 1.49 20.23
N GLU A 77 2.31 2.81 20.23
CA GLU A 77 1.35 3.52 19.39
C GLU A 77 1.95 4.14 18.13
N VAL A 78 3.27 4.33 18.07
CA VAL A 78 3.95 4.81 16.88
C VAL A 78 4.66 3.65 16.19
N PHE A 79 5.68 3.07 16.82
CA PHE A 79 6.54 2.07 16.18
C PHE A 79 5.81 0.75 15.90
N LEU A 80 5.20 0.11 16.90
CA LEU A 80 4.54 -1.19 16.70
C LEU A 80 3.28 -1.07 15.83
N LYS A 81 2.45 -0.03 16.03
CA LYS A 81 1.27 0.21 15.19
C LYS A 81 1.65 0.51 13.74
N SER A 82 2.69 1.30 13.47
CA SER A 82 3.14 1.55 12.09
C SER A 82 3.61 0.27 11.39
N HIS A 83 4.30 -0.62 12.09
CA HIS A 83 4.66 -1.92 11.54
C HIS A 83 3.43 -2.79 11.28
N LEU A 84 2.41 -2.74 12.15
CA LEU A 84 1.19 -3.52 11.99
C LEU A 84 0.33 -3.02 10.82
N LEU A 85 0.13 -1.70 10.72
CA LEU A 85 -0.78 -1.07 9.76
C LEU A 85 -0.12 -0.77 8.40
N GLY A 86 1.21 -0.69 8.34
CA GLY A 86 1.95 -0.39 7.12
C GLY A 86 1.51 0.95 6.51
N ASN A 87 1.13 0.93 5.23
CA ASN A 87 0.68 2.12 4.49
C ASN A 87 -0.61 2.74 5.05
N SER A 88 -1.39 2.00 5.85
CA SER A 88 -2.61 2.48 6.49
C SER A 88 -2.35 3.14 7.85
N PHE A 89 -1.10 3.33 8.23
CA PHE A 89 -0.77 3.96 9.50
C PHE A 89 -1.09 5.46 9.43
N PRO A 90 -1.98 5.98 10.30
CA PRO A 90 -2.48 7.35 10.19
C PRO A 90 -1.45 8.37 10.68
N MET A 91 -1.30 9.43 9.89
CA MET A 91 -0.43 10.58 10.19
C MET A 91 -1.25 11.85 9.95
N MET A 92 -1.09 12.84 10.82
CA MET A 92 -1.80 14.11 10.69
C MET A 92 -1.22 14.92 9.53
N ARG A 93 -2.09 15.31 8.60
CA ARG A 93 -1.73 16.19 7.50
C ARG A 93 -1.68 17.66 7.94
N PRO A 94 -0.98 18.53 7.19
CA PRO A 94 -0.91 19.96 7.50
C PRO A 94 -2.30 20.61 7.71
N ARG A 95 -3.31 20.20 6.92
CA ARG A 95 -4.70 20.64 7.10
C ARG A 95 -5.26 20.30 8.47
N GLU A 96 -5.00 19.10 8.98
CA GLU A 96 -5.51 18.65 10.28
C GLU A 96 -4.79 19.35 11.44
N VAL A 97 -3.47 19.53 11.32
CA VAL A 97 -2.67 20.28 12.30
C VAL A 97 -3.14 21.74 12.37
N LYS A 98 -3.43 22.36 11.22
CA LYS A 98 -3.94 23.73 11.14
C LYS A 98 -5.33 23.92 11.78
N GLN A 99 -6.12 22.86 11.87
CA GLN A 99 -7.45 22.88 12.48
C GLN A 99 -7.42 22.69 14.00
N MET A 100 -6.25 22.43 14.58
CA MET A 100 -6.12 22.26 16.02
C MET A 100 -6.20 23.62 16.75
N PRO A 101 -6.82 23.67 17.95
CA PRO A 101 -7.16 24.94 18.60
C PRO A 101 -5.97 25.69 19.20
N GLU A 102 -4.90 24.99 19.61
CA GLU A 102 -3.78 25.64 20.31
C GLU A 102 -2.82 26.34 19.32
N PRO A 103 -2.35 27.57 19.62
CA PRO A 103 -1.44 28.33 18.75
C PRO A 103 -0.13 27.63 18.39
N VAL A 104 0.32 26.71 19.25
CA VAL A 104 1.54 25.92 18.99
C VAL A 104 1.34 24.93 17.83
N PHE A 105 0.10 24.55 17.52
CA PHE A 105 -0.22 23.66 16.42
C PHE A 105 -0.46 24.42 15.11
N ASP A 106 -1.42 25.34 15.08
CA ASP A 106 -1.86 26.01 13.84
C ASP A 106 -0.81 26.99 13.24
N LYS A 107 0.08 27.52 14.08
CA LYS A 107 1.17 28.43 13.66
C LYS A 107 2.51 27.73 13.64
N VAL A 108 2.94 27.14 14.76
CA VAL A 108 4.32 26.64 14.90
C VAL A 108 4.47 25.27 14.25
N LEU A 109 3.74 24.25 14.72
CA LEU A 109 3.85 22.89 14.17
C LEU A 109 3.46 22.84 12.69
N PHE A 110 2.41 23.56 12.29
CA PHE A 110 2.01 23.65 10.88
C PHE A 110 3.13 24.18 9.99
N ALA A 111 3.84 25.24 10.41
CA ALA A 111 4.95 25.80 9.65
C ALA A 111 6.15 24.84 9.62
N GLU A 112 6.53 24.26 10.76
CA GLU A 112 7.65 23.33 10.86
C GLU A 112 7.38 22.00 10.12
N GLN A 113 6.14 21.52 10.13
CA GLN A 113 5.72 20.33 9.39
C GLN A 113 5.94 20.51 7.89
N ARG A 114 5.49 21.64 7.33
CA ARG A 114 5.68 21.96 5.91
C ARG A 114 7.14 22.16 5.55
N ALA A 115 7.85 22.92 6.37
CA ALA A 115 9.24 23.25 6.09
C ALA A 115 10.15 22.02 6.17
N ARG A 116 9.99 21.17 7.19
CA ARG A 116 10.91 20.06 7.50
C ARG A 116 10.37 18.68 7.11
N GLN A 117 9.20 18.61 6.46
CA GLN A 117 8.48 17.38 6.12
C GLN A 117 8.24 16.47 7.35
N LEU A 118 7.91 17.08 8.50
CA LEU A 118 7.74 16.31 9.74
C LEU A 118 6.54 15.38 9.64
N GLU A 119 6.73 14.13 10.05
CA GLU A 119 5.64 13.22 10.32
C GLU A 119 5.01 13.58 11.67
N VAL A 120 3.73 13.95 11.65
CA VAL A 120 2.99 14.32 12.86
C VAL A 120 2.05 13.17 13.23
N ILE A 121 2.24 12.58 14.40
CA ILE A 121 1.46 11.44 14.86
C ILE A 121 0.75 11.79 16.15
N ARG A 122 -0.58 11.71 16.12
CA ARG A 122 -1.41 11.82 17.32
C ARG A 122 -1.66 10.44 17.91
N THR A 123 -1.21 10.24 19.14
CA THR A 123 -1.48 9.06 19.95
C THR A 123 -2.60 9.33 20.95
N SER A 124 -2.90 8.34 21.79
CA SER A 124 -3.87 8.50 22.88
C SER A 124 -3.51 9.62 23.88
N LYS A 125 -2.21 9.85 24.11
CA LYS A 125 -1.70 10.78 25.15
C LYS A 125 -0.85 11.92 24.62
N TYR A 126 -0.10 11.70 23.54
CA TYR A 126 0.87 12.66 23.01
C TYR A 126 0.74 12.87 21.50
N ILE A 127 1.14 14.06 21.05
CA ILE A 127 1.44 14.32 19.64
C ILE A 127 2.95 14.30 19.49
N PHE A 128 3.43 13.50 18.55
CA PHE A 128 4.83 13.42 18.17
C PHE A 128 5.04 14.12 16.85
N ALA A 129 6.06 14.98 16.77
CA ALA A 129 6.57 15.54 15.53
C ALA A 129 7.93 14.91 15.27
N ILE A 130 8.06 14.21 14.14
CA ILE A 130 9.17 13.30 13.86
C ILE A 130 9.80 13.68 12.53
N ALA A 131 11.12 13.77 12.48
CA ALA A 131 11.86 13.99 11.26
C ALA A 131 11.54 12.89 10.23
N PRO A 132 11.37 13.26 8.95
CA PRO A 132 11.23 12.28 7.89
C PRO A 132 12.48 11.39 7.84
N TYR A 133 12.30 10.21 7.27
CA TYR A 133 13.35 9.21 7.17
C TYR A 133 13.79 9.06 5.71
N TYR A 134 15.08 9.32 5.45
CA TYR A 134 15.63 9.46 4.10
C TYR A 134 16.39 8.22 3.59
N THR A 135 16.55 7.17 4.38
CA THR A 135 17.37 5.97 4.08
C THR A 135 16.50 4.70 4.04
N ASP A 136 17.09 3.51 3.93
CA ASP A 136 16.36 2.22 3.76
C ASP A 136 15.99 1.52 5.10
N ASP A 137 16.32 2.10 6.26
CA ASP A 137 15.95 1.53 7.57
C ASP A 137 14.46 1.68 7.93
N ILE A 138 14.18 1.23 9.15
CA ILE A 138 12.89 1.07 9.77
C ILE A 138 12.22 2.44 10.01
N PRO A 139 11.01 2.69 9.46
CA PRO A 139 10.20 3.86 9.78
C PRO A 139 10.01 4.01 11.29
N PHE A 140 10.09 5.24 11.79
CA PHE A 140 9.92 5.56 13.21
C PHE A 140 10.86 4.82 14.16
N SER A 141 12.09 4.51 13.71
CA SER A 141 13.12 3.84 14.51
C SER A 141 13.15 4.30 15.97
N LEU A 142 13.07 3.32 16.86
CA LEU A 142 13.18 3.47 18.31
C LEU A 142 14.58 3.92 18.71
N ARG A 143 15.64 3.41 18.07
CA ARG A 143 17.00 3.86 18.34
C ARG A 143 17.17 5.35 18.06
N ARG A 144 16.72 5.80 16.88
CA ARG A 144 16.75 7.23 16.50
C ARG A 144 15.86 8.08 17.41
N PHE A 145 14.73 7.53 17.85
CA PHE A 145 13.85 8.20 18.79
C PHE A 145 14.52 8.37 20.16
N LEU A 146 15.27 7.37 20.65
CA LEU A 146 15.91 7.43 21.97
C LEU A 146 17.23 8.22 21.97
N SER A 147 17.88 8.41 20.82
CA SER A 147 19.17 9.11 20.73
C SER A 147 19.04 10.64 20.76
N GLU A 148 20.08 11.28 21.30
CA GLU A 148 20.32 12.73 21.23
C GLU A 148 21.77 12.94 20.77
N ASP A 149 21.95 13.53 19.59
CA ASP A 149 23.25 13.73 18.99
C ASP A 149 23.85 15.07 19.44
N LYS A 150 25.12 15.05 19.85
CA LYS A 150 25.93 16.24 20.07
C LYS A 150 26.81 16.44 18.84
N LEU A 151 26.57 17.50 18.07
CA LEU A 151 27.56 17.89 17.07
C LEU A 151 28.81 18.37 17.81
N TYR A 152 29.99 17.93 17.36
CA TYR A 152 31.29 18.06 18.05
C TYR A 152 31.66 19.49 18.50
N THR A 153 30.98 20.53 18.00
CA THR A 153 31.25 21.95 18.28
C THR A 153 30.09 22.71 18.92
N SER A 154 28.94 22.09 19.19
CA SER A 154 27.76 22.78 19.74
C SER A 154 27.36 22.27 21.12
N TYR A 155 27.01 23.18 22.03
CA TYR A 155 26.27 22.85 23.26
C TYR A 155 24.86 22.31 22.99
N ASN A 156 24.36 22.46 21.76
CA ASN A 156 23.03 22.01 21.35
C ASN A 156 23.02 20.49 21.14
N ARG A 157 21.95 19.86 21.64
CA ARG A 157 21.61 18.46 21.35
C ARG A 157 20.54 18.43 20.28
N TYR A 158 20.77 17.62 19.26
CA TYR A 158 19.86 17.40 18.16
C TYR A 158 19.17 16.05 18.30
N TYR A 159 17.95 15.95 17.78
CA TYR A 159 17.17 14.72 17.87
C TYR A 159 16.21 14.59 16.70
N THR A 160 15.61 13.42 16.57
CA THR A 160 14.74 13.09 15.44
C THR A 160 13.26 13.26 15.74
N ALA A 161 12.88 13.46 17.01
CA ALA A 161 11.49 13.64 17.39
C ALA A 161 11.32 14.44 18.68
N ILE A 162 10.22 15.17 18.76
CA ILE A 162 9.74 15.89 19.95
C ILE A 162 8.27 15.58 20.19
N HIS A 163 7.81 15.71 21.44
CA HIS A 163 6.45 15.37 21.83
C HIS A 163 5.78 16.48 22.65
N ILE A 164 4.45 16.49 22.64
CA ILE A 164 3.62 17.35 23.48
C ILE A 164 2.35 16.59 23.92
N PRO A 165 1.84 16.78 25.14
CA PRO A 165 0.57 16.18 25.55
C PRO A 165 -0.60 16.57 24.64
N VAL A 166 -1.57 15.67 24.43
CA VAL A 166 -2.78 15.94 23.63
C VAL A 166 -3.78 16.82 24.38
N ARG A 167 -3.74 16.81 25.71
CA ARG A 167 -4.67 17.53 26.60
C ARG A 167 -3.89 18.27 27.68
N ASN A 168 -4.53 19.30 28.27
CA ASN A 168 -3.98 20.08 29.37
C ASN A 168 -2.58 20.66 29.07
N ILE A 169 -2.42 21.19 27.85
CA ILE A 169 -1.15 21.76 27.39
C ILE A 169 -0.87 23.01 28.20
N THR A 170 0.25 23.02 28.92
CA THR A 170 0.70 24.22 29.63
C THR A 170 1.49 25.13 28.70
N GLN A 171 1.65 26.40 29.08
CA GLN A 171 2.53 27.33 28.35
C GLN A 171 3.97 26.82 28.29
N ASN A 172 4.45 26.15 29.33
CA ASN A 172 5.78 25.55 29.37
C ASN A 172 5.90 24.37 28.40
N ASP A 173 4.86 23.54 28.27
CA ASP A 173 4.84 22.46 27.27
C ASP A 173 4.89 23.00 25.86
N ALA A 174 4.08 24.02 25.56
CA ALA A 174 4.07 24.68 24.25
C ALA A 174 5.44 25.30 23.91
N LEU A 175 6.07 25.98 24.86
CA LEU A 175 7.40 26.58 24.68
C LEU A 175 8.48 25.52 24.49
N ARG A 176 8.49 24.46 25.31
CA ARG A 176 9.42 23.33 25.19
C ARG A 176 9.28 22.67 23.82
N PHE A 177 8.05 22.39 23.39
CA PHE A 177 7.77 21.77 22.11
C PHE A 177 8.22 22.66 20.94
N ALA A 178 7.87 23.95 20.95
CA ALA A 178 8.27 24.90 19.91
C ALA A 178 9.80 25.04 19.81
N ASN A 179 10.50 25.11 20.95
CA ASN A 179 11.95 25.14 20.97
C ASN A 179 12.54 23.81 20.50
N GLY A 180 11.90 22.69 20.82
CA GLY A 180 12.38 21.38 20.42
C GLY A 180 12.21 21.08 18.94
N LEU A 181 11.15 21.58 18.29
CA LEU A 181 11.00 21.49 16.83
C LEU A 181 12.21 22.07 16.08
N LYS A 182 12.80 23.17 16.60
CA LYS A 182 13.99 23.80 16.02
C LYS A 182 15.26 22.94 16.15
N GLN A 183 15.28 22.00 17.09
CA GLN A 183 16.39 21.06 17.31
C GLN A 183 16.26 19.77 16.48
N ILE A 184 15.19 19.64 15.68
CA ILE A 184 15.03 18.52 14.76
C ILE A 184 15.90 18.74 13.52
N LEU A 185 16.87 17.86 13.29
CA LEU A 185 17.69 17.85 12.08
C LEU A 185 16.86 17.33 10.89
N SER A 186 16.75 18.14 9.84
CA SER A 186 16.16 17.76 8.55
C SER A 186 17.05 18.24 7.40
N LEU A 187 17.07 17.51 6.27
CA LEU A 187 17.86 17.80 5.06
C LEU A 187 17.31 19.00 4.27
N GLN A 188 17.11 20.15 4.91
CA GLN A 188 16.64 21.36 4.21
C GLN A 188 17.73 22.00 3.34
N SER A 189 19.01 21.66 3.55
CA SER A 189 20.11 22.26 2.80
C SER A 189 20.14 21.72 1.37
N GLY A 190 19.43 22.37 0.45
CA GLY A 190 19.58 22.13 -0.99
C GLY A 190 18.29 22.05 -1.81
N VAL A 191 17.11 22.05 -1.17
CA VAL A 191 15.82 21.96 -1.88
C VAL A 191 15.32 23.36 -2.27
N SER A 192 14.85 23.51 -3.51
CA SER A 192 14.29 24.78 -3.98
C SER A 192 12.92 25.11 -3.37
N TRP A 193 12.67 26.38 -3.03
CA TRP A 193 11.39 26.83 -2.46
C TRP A 193 10.22 26.60 -3.42
N GLU A 194 10.46 26.65 -4.73
CA GLU A 194 9.45 26.38 -5.75
C GLU A 194 8.93 24.94 -5.68
N ILE A 195 9.78 23.97 -5.32
CA ILE A 195 9.36 22.58 -5.12
C ILE A 195 8.54 22.43 -3.85
N ILE A 196 8.95 23.10 -2.76
CA ILE A 196 8.20 23.09 -1.50
C ILE A 196 6.79 23.64 -1.73
N ASP A 197 6.67 24.82 -2.35
CA ASP A 197 5.38 25.45 -2.66
C ASP A 197 4.53 24.59 -3.61
N MET A 198 5.15 23.95 -4.60
CA MET A 198 4.43 23.06 -5.51
C MET A 198 3.87 21.82 -4.80
N MET A 199 4.62 21.20 -3.89
CA MET A 199 4.12 20.07 -3.09
C MET A 199 2.98 20.48 -2.17
N ASP A 200 3.06 21.66 -1.54
CA ASP A 200 1.95 22.22 -0.76
C ASP A 200 0.69 22.43 -1.63
N ARG A 201 0.85 22.96 -2.85
CA ARG A 201 -0.27 23.15 -3.79
C ARG A 201 -0.91 21.83 -4.21
N ILE A 202 -0.13 20.76 -4.36
CA ILE A 202 -0.67 19.42 -4.66
C ILE A 202 -1.62 18.98 -3.55
N GLU A 203 -1.18 19.07 -2.29
CA GLU A 203 -2.03 18.74 -1.14
C GLU A 203 -3.28 19.62 -1.05
N GLU A 204 -3.11 20.94 -1.22
CA GLU A 204 -4.24 21.87 -1.20
C GLU A 204 -5.26 21.59 -2.33
N ASN A 205 -4.79 21.25 -3.53
CA ASN A 205 -5.67 20.94 -4.66
C ASN A 205 -6.43 19.64 -4.42
N TYR A 206 -5.80 18.61 -3.86
CA TYR A 206 -6.46 17.39 -3.44
C TYR A 206 -7.56 17.70 -2.40
N ASP A 207 -7.22 18.43 -1.34
CA ASP A 207 -8.12 18.77 -0.24
C ASP A 207 -9.33 19.60 -0.71
N LYS A 208 -9.14 20.49 -1.70
CA LYS A 208 -10.20 21.36 -2.23
C LYS A 208 -11.09 20.67 -3.28
N LYS A 209 -10.56 19.71 -4.04
CA LYS A 209 -11.24 19.14 -5.22
C LYS A 209 -11.60 17.66 -5.07
N ALA A 210 -10.62 16.82 -4.75
CA ALA A 210 -10.79 15.37 -4.75
C ALA A 210 -11.39 14.85 -3.43
N LEU A 211 -10.91 15.35 -2.28
CA LEU A 211 -11.39 14.91 -0.96
C LEU A 211 -12.90 15.16 -0.73
N PRO A 212 -13.46 16.34 -1.05
CA PRO A 212 -14.88 16.61 -0.80
C PRO A 212 -15.81 15.72 -1.63
N LEU A 213 -15.36 15.27 -2.82
CA LEU A 213 -16.13 14.37 -3.67
C LEU A 213 -16.44 13.05 -2.96
N LEU A 214 -15.46 12.47 -2.26
CA LEU A 214 -15.64 11.21 -1.53
C LEU A 214 -16.78 11.30 -0.50
N PHE A 215 -16.84 12.40 0.24
CA PHE A 215 -17.78 12.57 1.34
C PHE A 215 -19.08 13.30 0.95
N SER A 216 -19.25 13.64 -0.32
CA SER A 216 -20.49 14.23 -0.82
C SER A 216 -21.65 13.23 -0.78
N PRO A 217 -22.91 13.67 -0.56
CA PRO A 217 -24.07 12.77 -0.61
C PRO A 217 -24.17 12.01 -1.94
N PHE A 218 -24.61 10.75 -1.90
CA PHE A 218 -24.93 10.00 -3.12
C PHE A 218 -26.23 10.51 -3.74
N PRO A 219 -26.34 10.58 -5.08
CA PRO A 219 -27.56 10.99 -5.75
C PRO A 219 -28.68 9.98 -5.48
N ALA A 220 -29.82 10.44 -4.95
CA ALA A 220 -30.93 9.59 -4.52
C ALA A 220 -31.64 8.83 -5.65
N GLN A 221 -31.51 9.30 -6.90
CA GLN A 221 -32.21 8.75 -8.07
C GLN A 221 -31.36 7.73 -8.86
N VAL A 222 -30.13 7.47 -8.45
CA VAL A 222 -29.22 6.55 -9.12
C VAL A 222 -29.09 5.29 -8.27
N GLU A 223 -29.08 4.12 -8.91
CA GLU A 223 -28.82 2.86 -8.23
C GLU A 223 -27.47 2.92 -7.49
N ARG A 224 -27.43 2.37 -6.28
CA ARG A 224 -26.30 2.50 -5.34
C ARG A 224 -24.97 2.06 -5.96
N THR A 225 -24.91 0.89 -6.59
CA THR A 225 -23.66 0.38 -7.19
C THR A 225 -23.19 1.27 -8.33
N GLN A 226 -24.10 1.74 -9.19
CA GLN A 226 -23.78 2.69 -10.25
C GLN A 226 -23.29 4.03 -9.72
N ALA A 227 -23.92 4.56 -8.66
CA ALA A 227 -23.53 5.80 -8.03
C ALA A 227 -22.14 5.71 -7.37
N ILE A 228 -21.81 4.57 -6.76
CA ILE A 228 -20.48 4.30 -6.20
C ILE A 228 -19.44 4.22 -7.32
N ALA A 229 -19.69 3.44 -8.36
CA ALA A 229 -18.76 3.28 -9.48
C ALA A 229 -18.44 4.63 -10.16
N ALA A 230 -19.47 5.44 -10.43
CA ALA A 230 -19.29 6.77 -11.00
C ALA A 230 -18.47 7.71 -10.10
N ARG A 231 -18.68 7.63 -8.78
CA ARG A 231 -17.91 8.43 -7.81
C ARG A 231 -16.44 8.01 -7.76
N LEU A 232 -16.17 6.71 -7.79
CA LEU A 232 -14.80 6.18 -7.77
C LEU A 232 -14.04 6.54 -9.06
N ASP A 233 -14.70 6.46 -10.22
CA ASP A 233 -14.11 6.87 -11.49
C ASP A 233 -13.81 8.38 -11.52
N GLN A 234 -14.74 9.22 -11.05
CA GLN A 234 -14.50 10.65 -10.94
C GLN A 234 -13.37 10.96 -9.92
N PHE A 235 -13.32 10.24 -8.81
CA PHE A 235 -12.26 10.37 -7.82
C PHE A 235 -10.88 10.01 -8.40
N GLU A 236 -10.76 8.90 -9.13
CA GLU A 236 -9.50 8.49 -9.75
C GLU A 236 -9.02 9.52 -10.78
N ARG A 237 -9.92 10.10 -11.58
CA ARG A 237 -9.57 11.18 -12.52
C ARG A 237 -9.04 12.41 -11.78
N LEU A 238 -9.76 12.87 -10.75
CA LEU A 238 -9.30 14.00 -9.94
C LEU A 238 -7.97 13.71 -9.23
N LEU A 239 -7.76 12.48 -8.77
CA LEU A 239 -6.48 12.07 -8.18
C LEU A 239 -5.35 12.16 -9.20
N GLY A 240 -5.58 11.75 -10.45
CA GLY A 240 -4.67 11.95 -11.57
C GLY A 240 -4.31 13.43 -11.75
N ASP A 241 -5.34 14.26 -11.98
CA ASP A 241 -5.17 15.68 -12.32
C ASP A 241 -4.57 16.52 -11.19
N THR A 242 -4.90 16.20 -9.92
CA THR A 242 -4.52 17.03 -8.77
C THR A 242 -3.26 16.56 -8.06
N VAL A 243 -2.88 15.29 -8.22
CA VAL A 243 -1.78 14.68 -7.46
C VAL A 243 -0.78 13.97 -8.35
N LEU A 244 -1.20 12.97 -9.13
CA LEU A 244 -0.27 12.08 -9.83
C LEU A 244 0.46 12.75 -11.00
N ASP A 245 -0.26 13.49 -11.83
CA ASP A 245 0.33 14.26 -12.94
C ASP A 245 1.24 15.39 -12.44
N PRO A 246 0.82 16.24 -11.49
CA PRO A 246 1.69 17.24 -10.86
C PRO A 246 2.95 16.64 -10.23
N PHE A 247 2.83 15.49 -9.56
CA PHE A 247 3.98 14.80 -8.97
C PHE A 247 4.99 14.34 -10.02
N TYR A 248 4.51 13.71 -11.11
CA TYR A 248 5.37 13.32 -12.23
C TYR A 248 6.06 14.54 -12.86
N TYR A 249 5.35 15.66 -12.99
CA TYR A 249 5.92 16.92 -13.47
C TYR A 249 7.03 17.43 -12.54
N CYS A 250 6.84 17.40 -11.21
CA CYS A 250 7.87 17.80 -10.25
C CYS A 250 9.15 16.96 -10.42
N LEU A 251 9.01 15.64 -10.51
CA LEU A 251 10.12 14.71 -10.66
C LEU A 251 10.91 14.93 -11.96
N THR A 252 10.21 15.12 -13.08
CA THR A 252 10.84 15.12 -14.41
C THR A 252 11.26 16.50 -14.89
N ARG A 253 10.57 17.55 -14.46
CA ARG A 253 10.74 18.92 -14.98
C ARG A 253 11.24 19.93 -13.95
N MET A 254 10.86 19.81 -12.68
CA MET A 254 11.22 20.81 -11.66
C MET A 254 12.49 20.47 -10.89
N ALA A 255 12.66 19.20 -10.53
CA ALA A 255 13.81 18.75 -9.73
C ALA A 255 15.13 19.06 -10.44
N LYS A 256 16.05 19.79 -9.79
CA LYS A 256 17.35 20.18 -10.35
C LYS A 256 18.49 19.25 -9.97
N GLY A 257 18.35 18.55 -8.84
CA GLY A 257 19.37 17.61 -8.33
C GLY A 257 18.77 16.49 -7.49
N GLU A 258 19.65 15.69 -6.89
CA GLU A 258 19.29 14.52 -6.09
C GLU A 258 18.47 14.88 -4.83
N GLU A 259 18.81 15.98 -4.18
CA GLU A 259 18.10 16.45 -2.98
C GLU A 259 16.66 16.87 -3.28
N ASP A 260 16.43 17.54 -4.42
CA ASP A 260 15.07 17.86 -4.89
C ASP A 260 14.26 16.58 -5.14
N LEU A 261 14.86 15.57 -5.80
CA LEU A 261 14.20 14.29 -6.08
C LEU A 261 13.85 13.54 -4.78
N LYS A 262 14.77 13.50 -3.81
CA LYS A 262 14.52 12.91 -2.49
C LYS A 262 13.38 13.62 -1.77
N TYR A 263 13.39 14.94 -1.77
CA TYR A 263 12.34 15.75 -1.15
C TYR A 263 10.98 15.47 -1.79
N ILE A 264 10.89 15.53 -3.12
CA ILE A 264 9.64 15.30 -3.88
C ILE A 264 9.10 13.90 -3.58
N TYR A 265 9.95 12.88 -3.61
CA TYR A 265 9.56 11.50 -3.33
C TYR A 265 8.96 11.35 -1.91
N ILE A 266 9.58 11.95 -0.90
CA ILE A 266 9.11 11.87 0.49
C ILE A 266 7.81 12.64 0.67
N ALA A 267 7.75 13.88 0.18
CA ALA A 267 6.54 14.70 0.24
C ALA A 267 5.36 13.98 -0.42
N PHE A 268 5.60 13.30 -1.54
CA PHE A 268 4.61 12.50 -2.22
C PHE A 268 4.17 11.29 -1.41
N ARG A 269 5.11 10.49 -0.88
CA ARG A 269 4.79 9.33 -0.03
C ARG A 269 3.89 9.74 1.14
N GLN A 270 4.26 10.84 1.79
CA GLN A 270 3.49 11.44 2.87
C GLN A 270 2.09 11.85 2.42
N SER A 271 2.00 12.63 1.35
CA SER A 271 0.74 13.10 0.77
C SER A 271 -0.18 11.94 0.40
N PHE A 272 0.35 10.98 -0.34
CA PHE A 272 -0.41 9.83 -0.82
C PHE A 272 -0.82 8.90 0.33
N GLY A 273 0.00 8.73 1.37
CA GLY A 273 -0.42 8.07 2.60
C GLY A 273 -1.62 8.75 3.27
N GLY A 274 -1.63 10.09 3.32
CA GLY A 274 -2.79 10.87 3.78
C GLY A 274 -4.04 10.69 2.92
N ILE A 275 -3.86 10.67 1.60
CA ILE A 275 -4.94 10.42 0.62
C ILE A 275 -5.52 9.02 0.82
N PHE A 276 -4.66 8.01 0.96
CA PHE A 276 -5.06 6.62 1.22
C PHE A 276 -5.82 6.49 2.53
N ASN A 277 -5.33 7.09 3.62
CA ASN A 277 -6.04 7.11 4.91
C ASN A 277 -7.42 7.80 4.81
N SER A 278 -7.52 8.88 4.03
CA SER A 278 -8.81 9.55 3.77
C SER A 278 -9.78 8.65 2.99
N PHE A 279 -9.25 7.86 2.04
CA PHE A 279 -10.03 6.86 1.32
C PHE A 279 -10.48 5.70 2.22
N GLU A 280 -9.62 5.24 3.13
CA GLU A 280 -9.99 4.23 4.12
C GLU A 280 -11.12 4.72 5.03
N ASN A 281 -11.08 6.00 5.45
CA ASN A 281 -12.19 6.61 6.19
C ASN A 281 -13.48 6.69 5.37
N PHE A 282 -13.40 7.03 4.07
CA PHE A 282 -14.54 6.97 3.16
C PHE A 282 -15.12 5.55 3.12
N ARG A 283 -14.27 4.52 3.04
CA ARG A 283 -14.66 3.11 2.98
C ARG A 283 -15.44 2.63 4.21
N LEU A 284 -15.30 3.29 5.35
CA LEU A 284 -16.06 3.00 6.58
C LEU A 284 -17.51 3.52 6.55
N LEU A 285 -17.91 4.29 5.55
CA LEU A 285 -19.29 4.79 5.44
C LEU A 285 -20.28 3.62 5.25
N PRO A 286 -21.41 3.59 5.99
CA PRO A 286 -22.39 2.51 5.87
C PRO A 286 -22.91 2.32 4.44
N ALA A 287 -23.05 3.41 3.68
CA ALA A 287 -23.49 3.39 2.29
C ALA A 287 -22.55 2.61 1.34
N LEU A 288 -21.33 2.29 1.76
CA LEU A 288 -20.33 1.59 0.95
C LEU A 288 -20.11 0.14 1.37
N TRP A 289 -20.78 -0.31 2.43
CA TRP A 289 -20.57 -1.64 2.95
C TRP A 289 -20.79 -2.69 1.86
N MET A 290 -19.85 -3.64 1.73
CA MET A 290 -19.89 -4.73 0.76
C MET A 290 -19.69 -4.29 -0.71
N SER A 291 -19.22 -3.06 -0.95
CA SER A 291 -18.92 -2.61 -2.31
C SER A 291 -17.56 -3.11 -2.79
N ARG A 292 -17.58 -4.04 -3.75
CA ARG A 292 -16.39 -4.58 -4.41
C ARG A 292 -15.58 -3.51 -5.13
N ASP A 293 -16.23 -2.49 -5.70
CA ASP A 293 -15.54 -1.42 -6.41
C ASP A 293 -14.66 -0.60 -5.45
N VAL A 294 -15.14 -0.38 -4.22
CA VAL A 294 -14.39 0.36 -3.20
C VAL A 294 -13.23 -0.49 -2.67
N GLU A 295 -13.44 -1.79 -2.46
CA GLU A 295 -12.37 -2.73 -2.12
C GLU A 295 -11.29 -2.79 -3.21
N ASN A 296 -11.70 -2.88 -4.48
CA ASN A 296 -10.79 -2.87 -5.63
C ASN A 296 -9.98 -1.56 -5.71
N MET A 297 -10.62 -0.41 -5.50
CA MET A 297 -9.92 0.88 -5.49
C MET A 297 -8.90 0.96 -4.35
N SER A 298 -9.27 0.51 -3.14
CA SER A 298 -8.35 0.46 -2.00
C SER A 298 -7.10 -0.37 -2.31
N ASP A 299 -7.28 -1.56 -2.88
CA ASP A 299 -6.14 -2.42 -3.23
C ASP A 299 -5.25 -1.80 -4.31
N ARG A 300 -5.84 -1.11 -5.29
CA ARG A 300 -5.08 -0.36 -6.30
C ARG A 300 -4.27 0.78 -5.69
N MET A 301 -4.85 1.54 -4.75
CA MET A 301 -4.14 2.62 -4.06
C MET A 301 -3.01 2.09 -3.18
N ASN A 302 -3.26 1.02 -2.40
CA ASN A 302 -2.23 0.41 -1.57
C ASN A 302 -1.09 -0.18 -2.41
N ALA A 303 -1.43 -0.86 -3.50
CA ALA A 303 -0.45 -1.40 -4.44
C ALA A 303 0.39 -0.33 -5.12
N TYR A 304 -0.22 0.82 -5.43
CA TYR A 304 0.48 1.96 -5.97
C TYR A 304 1.58 2.44 -5.00
N ILE A 305 1.27 2.55 -3.70
CA ILE A 305 2.28 2.91 -2.68
C ILE A 305 3.42 1.89 -2.66
N SER A 306 3.10 0.59 -2.58
CA SER A 306 4.12 -0.47 -2.58
C SER A 306 5.00 -0.45 -3.83
N ALA A 307 4.40 -0.27 -5.02
CA ALA A 307 5.14 -0.19 -6.27
C ALA A 307 6.07 1.03 -6.32
N MET A 308 5.65 2.16 -5.77
CA MET A 308 6.50 3.35 -5.65
C MET A 308 7.67 3.13 -4.69
N GLU A 309 7.47 2.37 -3.60
CA GLU A 309 8.54 1.98 -2.69
C GLU A 309 9.54 1.02 -3.33
N ASP A 310 9.06 -0.02 -4.00
CA ASP A 310 9.90 -1.01 -4.68
C ASP A 310 10.74 -0.36 -5.80
N ARG A 311 10.17 0.66 -6.47
CA ARG A 311 10.81 1.40 -7.57
C ARG A 311 11.50 2.68 -7.12
N ARG A 312 11.69 2.89 -5.82
CA ARG A 312 12.31 4.10 -5.25
C ARG A 312 13.59 4.50 -5.98
N ARG A 313 14.49 3.53 -6.23
CA ARG A 313 15.78 3.81 -6.90
C ARG A 313 15.58 4.32 -8.32
N GLU A 314 14.68 3.71 -9.08
CA GLU A 314 14.34 4.12 -10.45
C GLU A 314 13.71 5.51 -10.49
N ILE A 315 12.83 5.81 -9.53
CA ILE A 315 12.17 7.12 -9.41
C ILE A 315 13.18 8.21 -9.05
N LEU A 316 14.10 7.92 -8.12
CA LEU A 316 15.17 8.86 -7.75
C LEU A 316 16.24 9.01 -8.84
N SER A 317 16.29 8.11 -9.83
CA SER A 317 17.12 8.22 -11.02
C SER A 317 16.34 8.56 -12.29
N ILE A 318 15.09 9.03 -12.18
CA ILE A 318 14.18 9.18 -13.33
C ILE A 318 14.70 10.16 -14.42
N ARG A 319 15.62 11.05 -14.05
CA ARG A 319 16.26 12.01 -14.96
C ARG A 319 17.51 11.44 -15.65
N GLN A 320 17.95 10.25 -15.28
CA GLN A 320 19.12 9.59 -15.85
C GLN A 320 18.67 8.55 -16.89
N GLY A 321 19.23 8.61 -18.10
CA GLY A 321 18.89 7.66 -19.16
C GLY A 321 17.47 7.86 -19.71
N LYS A 322 16.80 6.75 -20.01
CA LYS A 322 15.44 6.73 -20.59
C LYS A 322 14.51 5.75 -19.83
N PRO A 323 14.26 6.00 -18.54
CA PRO A 323 13.54 5.06 -17.67
C PRO A 323 12.11 4.82 -18.13
N GLU A 324 11.47 5.82 -18.72
CA GLU A 324 10.12 5.69 -19.28
C GLU A 324 10.08 4.69 -20.46
N GLU A 325 11.00 4.80 -21.42
CA GLU A 325 11.08 3.86 -22.55
C GLU A 325 11.42 2.44 -22.07
N GLU A 326 12.29 2.31 -21.07
CA GLU A 326 12.64 1.00 -20.49
C GLU A 326 11.46 0.36 -19.76
N PHE A 327 10.75 1.15 -18.94
CA PHE A 327 9.56 0.70 -18.23
C PHE A 327 8.45 0.28 -19.19
N SER A 328 8.13 1.10 -20.20
CA SER A 328 7.14 0.76 -21.23
C SER A 328 7.51 -0.52 -21.97
N ARG A 329 8.80 -0.73 -22.29
CA ARG A 329 9.25 -1.97 -22.92
C ARG A 329 9.02 -3.20 -22.04
N LYS A 330 9.38 -3.14 -20.75
CA LYS A 330 9.16 -4.24 -19.80
C LYS A 330 7.66 -4.54 -19.65
N MET A 331 6.83 -3.50 -19.55
CA MET A 331 5.36 -3.65 -19.49
C MET A 331 4.78 -4.33 -20.73
N VAL A 332 5.20 -3.90 -21.93
CA VAL A 332 4.74 -4.50 -23.19
C VAL A 332 5.14 -5.98 -23.28
N VAL A 333 6.38 -6.32 -22.92
CA VAL A 333 6.84 -7.72 -22.89
C VAL A 333 6.01 -8.54 -21.90
N CYS A 334 5.78 -8.03 -20.69
CA CYS A 334 4.98 -8.71 -19.68
C CYS A 334 3.55 -9.00 -20.16
N LEU A 335 2.85 -7.99 -20.68
CA LEU A 335 1.48 -8.15 -21.17
C LEU A 335 1.42 -9.10 -22.37
N THR A 336 2.37 -8.99 -23.29
CA THR A 336 2.44 -9.88 -24.48
C THR A 336 2.67 -11.33 -24.08
N ASP A 337 3.57 -11.60 -23.12
CA ASP A 337 3.80 -12.96 -22.62
C ASP A 337 2.54 -13.56 -21.97
N LEU A 338 1.80 -12.75 -21.19
CA LEU A 338 0.55 -13.16 -20.54
C LEU A 338 -0.57 -13.41 -21.56
N GLU A 339 -0.74 -12.52 -22.53
CA GLU A 339 -1.71 -12.67 -23.62
C GLU A 339 -1.42 -13.93 -24.44
N ASN A 340 -0.18 -14.11 -24.91
CA ASN A 340 0.24 -15.29 -25.67
C ASN A 340 0.02 -16.59 -24.89
N CYS A 341 0.26 -16.57 -23.57
CA CYS A 341 0.02 -17.73 -22.71
C CYS A 341 -1.46 -18.11 -22.71
N LEU A 342 -2.36 -17.13 -22.53
CA LEU A 342 -3.80 -17.37 -22.52
C LEU A 342 -4.33 -17.78 -23.89
N GLU A 343 -3.88 -17.14 -24.97
CA GLU A 343 -4.28 -17.47 -26.35
C GLU A 343 -3.90 -18.92 -26.70
N LYS A 344 -2.65 -19.33 -26.42
CA LYS A 344 -2.18 -20.71 -26.59
C LYS A 344 -3.09 -21.74 -25.90
N HIS A 345 -3.52 -21.46 -24.66
CA HIS A 345 -4.37 -22.39 -23.91
C HIS A 345 -5.83 -22.33 -24.33
N LEU A 346 -6.31 -21.16 -24.78
CA LEU A 346 -7.65 -21.01 -25.36
C LEU A 346 -7.80 -21.75 -26.70
N GLU A 347 -6.75 -21.74 -27.54
CA GLU A 347 -6.69 -22.54 -28.77
C GLU A 347 -6.79 -24.04 -28.50
N GLN A 348 -6.14 -24.52 -27.43
CA GLN A 348 -6.25 -25.92 -27.00
C GLN A 348 -7.62 -26.24 -26.39
N PHE A 349 -8.19 -25.29 -25.66
CA PHE A 349 -9.48 -25.46 -24.99
C PHE A 349 -10.67 -25.46 -25.95
N GLY A 350 -10.64 -24.66 -27.02
CA GLY A 350 -11.74 -24.52 -27.98
C GLY A 350 -12.30 -25.86 -28.49
N PRO A 351 -11.48 -26.73 -29.11
CA PRO A 351 -11.92 -28.03 -29.62
C PRO A 351 -12.47 -28.97 -28.53
N VAL A 352 -11.93 -28.90 -27.31
CA VAL A 352 -12.39 -29.70 -26.17
C VAL A 352 -13.77 -29.22 -25.72
N SER A 353 -13.97 -27.91 -25.63
CA SER A 353 -15.26 -27.29 -25.27
C SER A 353 -16.35 -27.65 -26.29
N GLU A 354 -16.07 -27.49 -27.58
CA GLU A 354 -16.99 -27.86 -28.67
C GLU A 354 -17.36 -29.35 -28.63
N SER A 355 -16.38 -30.21 -28.34
CA SER A 355 -16.59 -31.66 -28.21
C SER A 355 -17.47 -32.01 -27.01
N ILE A 356 -17.33 -31.30 -25.88
CA ILE A 356 -18.19 -31.47 -24.70
C ILE A 356 -19.62 -31.07 -25.04
N GLU A 357 -19.82 -29.90 -25.66
CA GLU A 357 -21.14 -29.41 -26.06
C GLU A 357 -21.82 -30.39 -27.03
N ALA A 358 -21.12 -30.86 -28.05
CA ALA A 358 -21.63 -31.83 -29.02
C ALA A 358 -22.00 -33.18 -28.39
N CYS A 359 -21.20 -33.68 -27.44
CA CYS A 359 -21.53 -34.92 -26.72
C CYS A 359 -22.73 -34.73 -25.78
N THR A 360 -22.83 -33.57 -25.14
CA THR A 360 -23.91 -33.25 -24.20
C THR A 360 -25.24 -33.07 -24.93
N ALA A 361 -25.25 -32.41 -26.09
CA ALA A 361 -26.43 -32.29 -26.95
C ALA A 361 -26.96 -33.67 -27.38
N LYS A 362 -26.07 -34.58 -27.82
CA LYS A 362 -26.43 -35.96 -28.17
C LYS A 362 -27.01 -36.78 -27.02
N LEU A 363 -26.65 -36.45 -25.78
CA LEU A 363 -27.21 -37.09 -24.57
C LEU A 363 -28.59 -36.55 -24.20
N GLN A 364 -28.91 -35.31 -24.59
CA GLN A 364 -30.21 -34.68 -24.35
C GLN A 364 -31.28 -35.05 -25.39
N GLU A 365 -30.88 -35.55 -26.57
CA GLU A 365 -31.79 -36.13 -27.55
C GLU A 365 -32.51 -37.37 -26.96
N GLN A 366 -33.81 -37.55 -27.26
CA GLN A 366 -34.59 -38.65 -26.68
C GLN A 366 -33.93 -40.02 -26.98
N PRO A 367 -33.71 -40.87 -25.96
CA PRO A 367 -32.99 -42.12 -26.15
C PRO A 367 -33.84 -43.12 -26.95
N SER A 368 -33.44 -43.37 -28.20
CA SER A 368 -33.98 -44.46 -29.02
C SER A 368 -33.78 -45.82 -28.33
N PHE A 369 -34.69 -46.78 -28.57
CA PHE A 369 -34.65 -48.13 -28.00
C PHE A 369 -33.32 -48.86 -28.30
N PHE A 370 -32.72 -48.59 -29.47
CA PHE A 370 -31.39 -49.09 -29.86
C PHE A 370 -30.23 -48.48 -29.04
N ASN A 371 -30.34 -47.20 -28.64
CA ASN A 371 -29.32 -46.53 -27.83
C ASN A 371 -29.23 -47.10 -26.41
N ARG A 372 -30.36 -47.57 -25.86
CA ARG A 372 -30.39 -48.30 -24.58
C ARG A 372 -29.76 -49.70 -24.69
N LEU A 373 -29.98 -50.41 -25.81
CA LEU A 373 -29.43 -51.74 -26.04
C LEU A 373 -27.90 -51.72 -26.24
N MET A 374 -27.36 -50.69 -26.90
CA MET A 374 -25.92 -50.55 -27.23
C MET A 374 -25.07 -49.88 -26.14
N LYS A 375 -25.65 -49.50 -24.98
CA LYS A 375 -24.99 -48.69 -23.93
C LYS A 375 -24.33 -47.41 -24.48
N THR A 376 -24.93 -46.80 -25.51
CA THR A 376 -24.38 -45.62 -26.19
C THR A 376 -24.26 -44.43 -25.24
N ASN A 377 -25.24 -44.26 -24.34
CA ASN A 377 -25.22 -43.21 -23.31
C ASN A 377 -24.08 -43.40 -22.29
N ASP A 378 -23.74 -44.64 -21.91
CA ASP A 378 -22.60 -44.90 -21.02
C ASP A 378 -21.27 -44.55 -21.68
N LYS A 379 -21.14 -44.81 -23.00
CA LYS A 379 -19.96 -44.41 -23.78
C LYS A 379 -19.85 -42.90 -23.91
N LEU A 380 -20.95 -42.22 -24.20
CA LEU A 380 -21.01 -40.75 -24.24
C LEU A 380 -20.67 -40.12 -22.89
N ASN A 381 -21.22 -40.64 -21.78
CA ASN A 381 -20.90 -40.18 -20.43
C ASN A 381 -19.41 -40.37 -20.10
N ARG A 382 -18.81 -41.51 -20.47
CA ARG A 382 -17.36 -41.73 -20.31
C ARG A 382 -16.53 -40.76 -21.16
N GLN A 383 -16.98 -40.49 -22.39
CA GLN A 383 -16.30 -39.55 -23.28
C GLN A 383 -16.35 -38.11 -22.72
N ILE A 384 -17.50 -37.69 -22.18
CA ILE A 384 -17.65 -36.41 -21.48
C ILE A 384 -16.72 -36.37 -20.26
N ASP A 385 -16.65 -37.42 -19.45
CA ASP A 385 -15.77 -37.45 -18.27
C ASP A 385 -14.28 -37.31 -18.64
N VAL A 386 -13.86 -37.92 -19.76
CA VAL A 386 -12.50 -37.74 -20.30
C VAL A 386 -12.28 -36.31 -20.79
N LEU A 387 -13.20 -35.74 -21.56
CA LEU A 387 -13.11 -34.37 -22.06
C LEU A 387 -13.12 -33.34 -20.93
N GLN A 388 -13.92 -33.55 -19.88
CA GLN A 388 -13.94 -32.71 -18.69
C GLN A 388 -12.60 -32.75 -17.93
N LYS A 389 -11.97 -33.92 -17.83
CA LYS A 389 -10.61 -34.04 -17.26
C LYS A 389 -9.56 -33.32 -18.10
N GLN A 390 -9.66 -33.41 -19.43
CA GLN A 390 -8.78 -32.69 -20.35
C GLN A 390 -8.96 -31.17 -20.21
N SER A 391 -10.22 -30.70 -20.19
CA SER A 391 -10.55 -29.30 -19.93
C SER A 391 -9.95 -28.82 -18.59
N ALA A 392 -10.13 -29.58 -17.51
CA ALA A 392 -9.58 -29.24 -16.21
C ALA A 392 -8.03 -29.21 -16.20
N ALA A 393 -7.38 -30.10 -16.96
CA ALA A 393 -5.93 -30.11 -17.12
C ALA A 393 -5.44 -28.85 -17.83
N ILE A 394 -6.07 -28.44 -18.94
CA ILE A 394 -5.73 -27.22 -19.68
C ILE A 394 -5.88 -25.98 -18.79
N HIS A 395 -7.01 -25.85 -18.07
CA HIS A 395 -7.20 -24.73 -17.12
C HIS A 395 -6.12 -24.70 -16.02
N ASN A 396 -5.74 -25.87 -15.50
CA ASN A 396 -4.72 -25.97 -14.47
C ASN A 396 -3.32 -25.61 -15.00
N GLU A 397 -2.97 -26.05 -16.20
CA GLU A 397 -1.71 -25.69 -16.86
C GLU A 397 -1.64 -24.19 -17.15
N ALA A 398 -2.70 -23.61 -17.73
CA ALA A 398 -2.81 -22.18 -17.97
C ALA A 398 -2.65 -21.37 -16.67
N TYR A 399 -3.32 -21.80 -15.59
CA TYR A 399 -3.21 -21.15 -14.29
C TYR A 399 -1.78 -21.21 -13.72
N ILE A 400 -1.08 -22.34 -13.83
CA ILE A 400 0.30 -22.50 -13.35
C ILE A 400 1.28 -21.65 -14.18
N GLU A 401 1.15 -21.69 -15.51
CA GLU A 401 2.02 -20.95 -16.43
C GLU A 401 1.86 -19.44 -16.25
N MET A 402 0.62 -18.93 -16.20
CA MET A 402 0.33 -17.53 -15.90
C MET A 402 0.97 -17.08 -14.58
N ASN A 403 0.87 -17.90 -13.52
CA ASN A 403 1.46 -17.56 -12.23
C ASN A 403 2.98 -17.51 -12.25
N THR A 404 3.59 -18.36 -13.07
CA THR A 404 5.04 -18.36 -13.28
C THR A 404 5.47 -17.13 -14.07
N LEU A 405 4.69 -16.70 -15.06
CA LEU A 405 4.92 -15.46 -15.81
C LEU A 405 4.78 -14.22 -14.94
N LEU A 406 3.73 -14.13 -14.11
CA LEU A 406 3.56 -13.02 -13.17
C LEU A 406 4.74 -12.92 -12.18
N TYR A 407 5.30 -14.05 -11.76
CA TYR A 407 6.51 -14.06 -10.92
C TYR A 407 7.77 -13.68 -11.69
N ARG A 408 7.89 -14.11 -12.96
CA ARG A 408 9.02 -13.77 -13.84
C ARG A 408 9.10 -12.26 -14.08
N HIS A 409 7.96 -11.61 -14.24
CA HIS A 409 7.80 -10.17 -14.53
C HIS A 409 7.58 -9.32 -13.27
N ARG A 410 8.07 -9.76 -12.11
CA ARG A 410 7.88 -9.08 -10.81
C ARG A 410 8.51 -7.69 -10.73
N GLU A 411 9.39 -7.35 -11.68
CA GLU A 411 9.96 -6.01 -11.85
C GLU A 411 8.95 -4.98 -12.33
N VAL A 412 7.84 -5.42 -12.93
CA VAL A 412 6.77 -4.54 -13.42
C VAL A 412 5.36 -4.97 -13.00
N VAL A 413 5.21 -6.12 -12.35
CA VAL A 413 3.92 -6.59 -11.82
C VAL A 413 4.02 -6.92 -10.34
N SER A 414 3.08 -6.42 -9.56
CA SER A 414 2.95 -6.77 -8.14
C SER A 414 1.75 -7.69 -7.94
N VAL A 415 1.93 -8.79 -7.20
CA VAL A 415 0.84 -9.74 -6.92
C VAL A 415 0.55 -9.77 -5.43
N HIS A 416 -0.68 -9.42 -5.06
CA HIS A 416 -1.14 -9.36 -3.68
C HIS A 416 -2.19 -10.45 -3.41
N ASN A 417 -2.27 -10.89 -2.15
CA ASN A 417 -3.33 -11.79 -1.70
C ASN A 417 -4.40 -10.98 -0.97
N ARG A 418 -5.65 -11.10 -1.42
CA ARG A 418 -6.82 -10.57 -0.72
C ARG A 418 -7.44 -11.70 0.11
N LYS A 419 -7.64 -11.46 1.41
CA LYS A 419 -8.61 -12.25 2.18
C LYS A 419 -9.97 -11.80 1.70
N ALA A 420 -10.75 -12.68 1.07
CA ALA A 420 -12.13 -12.35 0.83
C ALA A 420 -12.83 -12.21 2.18
N ASP A 421 -13.56 -11.12 2.38
CA ASP A 421 -14.42 -10.96 3.56
C ASP A 421 -15.62 -11.93 3.54
N TYR A 422 -15.76 -12.72 2.46
CA TYR A 422 -16.80 -13.72 2.24
C TYR A 422 -16.25 -15.15 2.31
N ALA A 423 -16.86 -15.97 3.16
CA ALA A 423 -16.53 -17.38 3.31
C ALA A 423 -16.72 -18.22 2.03
N GLU A 424 -17.57 -17.78 1.09
CA GLU A 424 -17.98 -18.58 -0.07
C GLU A 424 -17.03 -18.56 -1.28
N LYS A 425 -16.20 -17.52 -1.45
CA LYS A 425 -15.36 -17.38 -2.68
C LYS A 425 -13.88 -17.73 -2.50
N GLY A 426 -13.45 -18.12 -1.30
CA GLY A 426 -12.04 -18.41 -1.03
C GLY A 426 -11.18 -17.14 -1.09
N LYS A 427 -9.85 -17.26 -1.02
CA LYS A 427 -8.97 -16.09 -1.13
C LYS A 427 -8.90 -15.67 -2.60
N GLU A 428 -8.77 -14.37 -2.86
CA GLU A 428 -8.55 -13.84 -4.21
C GLU A 428 -7.11 -13.36 -4.32
N ARG A 429 -6.56 -13.36 -5.53
CA ARG A 429 -5.26 -12.76 -5.84
C ARG A 429 -5.50 -11.57 -6.73
N ILE A 430 -4.68 -10.54 -6.58
CA ILE A 430 -4.76 -9.34 -7.38
C ILE A 430 -3.41 -9.13 -8.02
N ALA A 431 -3.35 -9.27 -9.34
CA ALA A 431 -2.20 -8.84 -10.12
C ALA A 431 -2.38 -7.36 -10.47
N LEU A 432 -1.37 -6.55 -10.16
CA LEU A 432 -1.41 -5.11 -10.28
C LEU A 432 -0.35 -4.66 -11.27
N PHE A 433 -0.81 -3.97 -12.31
CA PHE A 433 -0.01 -3.51 -13.43
C PHE A 433 0.07 -1.99 -13.36
N PRO A 434 1.25 -1.39 -13.13
CA PRO A 434 1.40 0.06 -13.07
C PRO A 434 0.96 0.71 -14.39
N ARG A 435 0.46 1.94 -14.31
CA ARG A 435 -0.12 2.65 -15.47
C ARG A 435 0.34 4.09 -15.53
N GLY A 436 0.23 4.67 -16.72
CA GLY A 436 0.63 6.05 -16.96
C GLY A 436 2.13 6.19 -17.22
N LEU A 437 2.61 7.42 -17.28
CA LEU A 437 4.00 7.74 -17.63
C LEU A 437 4.92 7.17 -16.56
N ASN A 438 5.82 6.28 -16.98
CA ASN A 438 6.69 5.49 -16.09
C ASN A 438 5.94 4.78 -14.94
N GLY A 439 4.66 4.45 -15.11
CA GLY A 439 3.83 3.83 -14.06
C GLY A 439 3.44 4.75 -12.90
N ILE A 440 3.59 6.08 -13.04
CA ILE A 440 3.39 7.05 -11.96
C ILE A 440 2.03 7.76 -12.08
N THR A 441 1.61 8.14 -13.28
CA THR A 441 0.50 9.09 -13.45
C THR A 441 -0.90 8.49 -13.31
N LYS A 442 -1.03 7.18 -13.12
CA LYS A 442 -2.33 6.50 -12.93
C LYS A 442 -2.22 5.41 -11.87
N LEU A 443 -3.32 5.15 -11.18
CA LEU A 443 -3.42 3.97 -10.31
C LEU A 443 -3.28 2.68 -11.15
N PRO A 444 -2.63 1.63 -10.61
CA PRO A 444 -2.39 0.39 -11.34
C PRO A 444 -3.71 -0.25 -11.78
N ALA A 445 -3.71 -0.94 -12.92
CA ALA A 445 -4.80 -1.84 -13.28
C ALA A 445 -4.77 -3.05 -12.34
N ALA A 446 -5.93 -3.44 -11.81
CA ALA A 446 -6.07 -4.64 -11.01
C ALA A 446 -6.72 -5.75 -11.85
N VAL A 447 -6.11 -6.92 -11.83
CA VAL A 447 -6.66 -8.14 -12.42
C VAL A 447 -6.89 -9.13 -11.28
N LEU A 448 -8.17 -9.42 -11.03
CA LEU A 448 -8.57 -10.41 -10.03
C LEU A 448 -8.33 -11.80 -10.59
N LEU A 449 -7.50 -12.55 -9.89
CA LEU A 449 -7.16 -13.93 -10.22
C LEU A 449 -7.72 -14.82 -9.10
N PRO A 450 -8.41 -15.92 -9.46
CA PRO A 450 -8.89 -16.85 -8.45
C PRO A 450 -7.70 -17.52 -7.74
N GLU A 451 -7.91 -17.92 -6.48
CA GLU A 451 -6.91 -18.73 -5.76
C GLU A 451 -6.78 -20.14 -6.34
N ARG A 452 -7.87 -20.67 -6.90
CA ARG A 452 -7.97 -22.07 -7.31
C ARG A 452 -8.15 -22.17 -8.83
N PRO A 453 -7.48 -23.13 -9.49
CA PRO A 453 -7.50 -23.26 -10.95
C PRO A 453 -8.90 -23.44 -11.54
N TYR A 454 -9.82 -24.09 -10.82
CA TYR A 454 -11.15 -24.38 -11.34
C TYR A 454 -12.11 -23.17 -11.39
N HIS A 455 -11.71 -22.03 -10.81
CA HIS A 455 -12.43 -20.76 -10.95
C HIS A 455 -11.77 -19.84 -12.00
N PHE A 456 -10.73 -20.31 -12.70
CA PHE A 456 -9.94 -19.51 -13.63
C PHE A 456 -10.59 -19.42 -15.01
N ASP A 457 -11.21 -18.29 -15.30
CA ASP A 457 -11.74 -17.97 -16.63
C ASP A 457 -10.65 -17.29 -17.48
N MET A 458 -10.09 -18.05 -18.43
CA MET A 458 -9.06 -17.57 -19.34
C MET A 458 -9.55 -16.43 -20.26
N LYS A 459 -10.83 -16.46 -20.68
CA LYS A 459 -11.39 -15.46 -21.61
C LYS A 459 -11.60 -14.14 -20.89
N GLU A 460 -12.14 -14.18 -19.67
CA GLU A 460 -12.32 -12.99 -18.84
C GLU A 460 -10.97 -12.31 -18.56
N VAL A 461 -9.96 -13.10 -18.16
CA VAL A 461 -8.63 -12.58 -17.84
C VAL A 461 -7.94 -12.01 -19.08
N LEU A 462 -8.01 -12.68 -20.24
CA LEU A 462 -7.47 -12.17 -21.50
C LEU A 462 -8.14 -10.83 -21.90
N HIS A 463 -9.47 -10.75 -21.77
CA HIS A 463 -10.20 -9.53 -22.05
C HIS A 463 -9.73 -8.37 -21.13
N ILE A 464 -9.45 -8.64 -19.86
CA ILE A 464 -8.92 -7.62 -18.94
C ILE A 464 -7.52 -7.16 -19.37
N PHE A 465 -6.60 -8.08 -19.71
CA PHE A 465 -5.24 -7.72 -20.14
C PHE A 465 -5.24 -6.85 -21.39
N SER A 466 -6.06 -7.18 -22.39
CA SER A 466 -6.17 -6.40 -23.63
C SER A 466 -6.66 -4.95 -23.42
N ARG A 467 -7.26 -4.64 -22.26
CA ARG A 467 -7.75 -3.30 -21.89
C ARG A 467 -6.73 -2.49 -21.09
N ILE A 468 -5.61 -3.09 -20.69
CA ILE A 468 -4.52 -2.37 -20.03
C ILE A 468 -3.77 -1.59 -21.11
N PRO A 469 -3.72 -0.24 -21.03
CA PRO A 469 -2.98 0.55 -22.01
C PRO A 469 -1.50 0.19 -21.98
N ARG A 470 -0.91 0.02 -23.16
CA ARG A 470 0.51 -0.26 -23.38
C ARG A 470 1.36 1.00 -23.33
#